data_AF-A0A3M1FEZ7-F1
#
_entry.id   AF-A0A3M1FEZ7-F1
#
_cell.length_a   1.000
_cell.length_b   1.000
_cell.length_c   1.000
_cell.angle_alpha   90.00
_cell.angle_beta   90.00
_cell.angle_gamma   90.00
#
_symmetry.space_group_name_H-M   'P 1'
#
loop_
_entity.id
_entity.type
_entity.pdbx_description
1 polymer ?
#
loop_
_entity_poly.entity_id
_entity_poly.type
_entity_poly.pdbx_seq_one_letter_code
_entity_poly.pdbx_strand_id
1 'polypeptide(L)'
;TYRFLTLAGGDWRKVREAAILQMTYVGPPMIYYGDEVGMEGTLDPDNRRTFPWNQTRWNRNLHDTYTKLGEIRRNYAALRTGSITTLYRHNAKKLYAYARFDDTHRIVVAVNNSDRSQIVSIPVWPAGIGNGSRRLTDLLHGGTYAVTDGTVTLTLGAYDGAVLLDNVTGSVLPPWIDTGVEVVVSDPSIPANGRATTQIEVTPLDPAGNPLGSGQDVYMEATYGRLLDSVTETAPGTYAQRLRAPEAGGKGIVTIWVNGVKLDEEPVVTFRDPLDPGPGCGVVPAPFPLSLLGIGVILFLWWIVPILRR
;
A
#
# COMPACT_ATOMS: atom_id res chain seq x y z
N THR A 1 6.54 26.28 30.09
CA THR A 1 5.31 26.03 29.30
C THR A 1 4.20 25.58 30.23
N TYR A 2 2.95 25.49 29.77
CA TYR A 2 1.92 24.78 30.53
C TYR A 2 2.27 23.29 30.64
N ARG A 3 1.86 22.64 31.74
CA ARG A 3 1.80 21.18 31.82
C ARG A 3 0.83 20.65 30.78
N PHE A 4 1.13 19.49 30.18
CA PHE A 4 0.30 18.99 29.07
C PHE A 4 -1.13 18.66 29.51
N LEU A 5 -1.32 18.14 30.72
CA LEU A 5 -2.66 17.88 31.27
C LEU A 5 -3.50 19.16 31.38
N THR A 6 -2.89 20.27 31.78
CA THR A 6 -3.57 21.58 31.84
C THR A 6 -3.95 22.08 30.45
N LEU A 7 -3.07 21.92 29.45
CA LEU A 7 -3.41 22.23 28.05
C LEU A 7 -4.52 21.33 27.50
N ALA A 8 -4.59 20.07 27.95
CA ALA A 8 -5.63 19.13 27.60
C ALA A 8 -6.99 19.42 28.26
N GLY A 9 -7.08 20.43 29.15
CA GLY A 9 -8.28 20.78 29.90
C GLY A 9 -8.60 19.78 31.01
N GLY A 10 -7.58 19.16 31.60
CA GLY A 10 -7.75 18.12 32.64
C GLY A 10 -8.15 16.74 32.10
N ASP A 11 -8.32 16.59 30.78
CA ASP A 11 -8.65 15.30 30.18
C ASP A 11 -7.41 14.42 30.03
N TRP A 12 -7.21 13.55 31.01
CA TRP A 12 -6.09 12.61 31.03
C TRP A 12 -6.06 11.67 29.81
N ARG A 13 -7.19 11.44 29.12
CA ARG A 13 -7.22 10.57 27.93
C ARG A 13 -6.42 11.17 26.78
N LYS A 14 -6.45 12.50 26.62
CA LYS A 14 -5.61 13.20 25.63
C LYS A 14 -4.12 13.12 25.97
N VAL A 15 -3.78 13.12 27.27
CA VAL A 15 -2.40 12.88 27.73
C VAL A 15 -1.98 11.44 27.43
N ARG A 16 -2.88 10.46 27.62
CA ARG A 16 -2.66 9.06 27.25
C ARG A 16 -2.39 8.92 25.75
N GLU A 17 -3.23 9.52 24.90
CA GLU A 17 -3.08 9.51 23.46
C GLU A 17 -1.75 10.15 23.02
N ALA A 18 -1.38 11.28 23.60
CA ALA A 18 -0.09 11.92 23.35
C ALA A 18 1.09 11.04 23.78
N ALA A 19 0.98 10.32 24.89
CA ALA A 19 1.99 9.36 25.33
C ALA A 19 2.15 8.20 24.34
N ILE A 20 1.05 7.66 23.79
CA ILE A 20 1.10 6.61 22.75
C ILE A 20 1.92 7.10 21.56
N LEU A 21 1.64 8.30 21.07
CA LEU A 21 2.41 8.91 19.99
C LEU A 21 3.87 9.11 20.42
N GLN A 22 4.14 9.82 21.51
CA GLN A 22 5.49 10.13 21.98
C GLN A 22 6.37 8.87 22.11
N MET A 23 5.83 7.80 22.69
CA MET A 23 6.57 6.58 22.99
C MET A 23 6.73 5.66 21.79
N THR A 24 5.98 5.87 20.71
CA THR A 24 6.07 5.04 19.49
C THR A 24 6.53 5.81 18.25
N TYR A 25 6.73 7.13 18.35
CA TYR A 25 7.26 7.96 17.27
C TYR A 25 8.80 7.90 17.18
N VAL A 26 9.33 8.57 16.16
CA VAL A 26 10.78 8.70 15.92
C VAL A 26 11.39 9.67 16.93
N GLY A 27 12.54 9.30 17.49
CA GLY A 27 13.30 10.11 18.43
C GLY A 27 13.25 9.62 19.89
N PRO A 28 14.09 10.17 20.77
CA PRO A 28 14.09 9.84 22.18
C PRO A 28 12.89 10.49 22.90
N PRO A 29 11.98 9.72 23.53
CA PRO A 29 10.88 10.31 24.29
C PRO A 29 11.41 11.01 25.55
N MET A 30 10.88 12.19 25.84
CA MET A 30 11.22 12.95 27.06
C MET A 30 9.96 13.22 27.89
N ILE A 31 9.98 12.75 29.14
CA ILE A 31 8.86 12.90 30.08
C ILE A 31 9.23 13.99 31.09
N TYR A 32 8.37 14.99 31.25
CA TYR A 32 8.55 16.01 32.28
C TYR A 32 7.98 15.50 33.60
N TYR A 33 8.81 15.42 34.65
CA TYR A 33 8.50 14.76 35.92
C TYR A 33 7.07 15.09 36.40
N GLY A 34 6.22 14.10 36.56
CA GLY A 34 4.83 14.32 36.96
C GLY A 34 3.80 14.18 35.86
N ASP A 35 4.17 14.34 34.59
CA ASP A 35 3.24 14.19 33.48
C ASP A 35 2.71 12.75 33.40
N GLU A 36 3.53 11.77 33.76
CA GLU A 36 3.19 10.34 33.83
C GLU A 36 2.20 9.99 34.93
N VAL A 37 2.07 10.85 35.95
CA VAL A 37 1.09 10.69 37.05
C VAL A 37 -0.05 11.71 36.98
N GLY A 38 -0.08 12.56 35.95
CA GLY A 38 -1.12 13.55 35.72
C GLY A 38 -0.97 14.84 36.53
N MET A 39 0.25 15.39 36.64
CA MET A 39 0.45 16.71 37.24
C MET A 39 -0.07 17.83 36.34
N GLU A 40 -0.85 18.74 36.94
CA GLU A 40 -1.27 19.99 36.34
C GLU A 40 -0.33 21.15 36.73
N GLY A 41 -0.36 22.22 35.94
CA GLY A 41 0.40 23.43 36.16
C GLY A 41 0.31 24.39 34.97
N THR A 42 0.12 25.67 35.26
CA THR A 42 0.03 26.74 34.27
C THR A 42 1.42 27.20 33.80
N LEU A 43 1.68 28.51 33.69
CA LEU A 43 3.00 29.03 33.37
C LEU A 43 3.96 28.90 34.56
N ASP A 44 5.22 29.24 34.35
CA ASP A 44 6.21 29.35 35.44
C ASP A 44 5.69 30.32 36.51
N PRO A 45 5.74 29.99 37.81
CA PRO A 45 6.34 28.80 38.45
C PRO A 45 5.40 27.61 38.67
N ASP A 46 4.13 27.71 38.29
CA ASP A 46 3.12 26.71 38.58
C ASP A 46 3.35 25.37 37.86
N ASN A 47 4.08 25.36 36.73
CA ASN A 47 4.55 24.14 36.09
C ASN A 47 5.66 23.38 36.87
N ARG A 48 6.26 23.99 37.89
CA ARG A 48 7.35 23.43 38.73
C ARG A 48 6.88 23.03 40.13
N ARG A 49 5.61 22.65 40.29
CA ARG A 49 5.07 22.12 41.57
C ARG A 49 5.88 20.93 42.08
N THR A 50 5.84 20.70 43.39
CA THR A 50 6.46 19.53 44.01
C THR A 50 5.82 18.23 43.49
N PHE A 51 6.64 17.20 43.29
CA PHE A 51 6.14 15.91 42.83
C PHE A 51 5.28 15.22 43.92
N PRO A 52 4.10 14.68 43.58
CA PRO A 52 3.21 14.07 44.56
C PRO A 52 3.67 12.65 44.91
N TRP A 53 4.64 12.50 45.80
CA TRP A 53 5.18 11.18 46.20
C TRP A 53 4.14 10.21 46.79
N ASN A 54 3.03 10.73 47.32
CA ASN A 54 1.91 9.89 47.74
C ASN A 54 1.17 9.34 46.51
N GLN A 55 1.38 8.04 46.22
CA GLN A 55 0.84 7.36 45.04
C GLN A 55 -0.69 7.34 44.96
N THR A 56 -1.41 7.57 46.08
CA THR A 56 -2.87 7.70 46.04
C THR A 56 -3.35 8.91 45.25
N ARG A 57 -2.44 9.87 44.99
CA ARG A 57 -2.70 11.07 44.17
C ARG A 57 -2.38 10.87 42.69
N TRP A 58 -1.84 9.71 42.31
CA TRP A 58 -1.44 9.46 40.92
C TRP A 58 -2.65 9.08 40.08
N ASN A 59 -2.68 9.58 38.84
CA ASN A 59 -3.54 9.00 37.83
C ASN A 59 -2.96 7.64 37.39
N ARG A 60 -3.49 6.55 37.95
CA ARG A 60 -3.03 5.18 37.66
C ARG A 60 -3.16 4.82 36.18
N ASN A 61 -4.21 5.28 35.49
CA ASN A 61 -4.36 5.00 34.06
C ASN A 61 -3.19 5.59 33.25
N LEU A 62 -2.74 6.80 33.58
CA LEU A 62 -1.57 7.39 32.92
C LEU A 62 -0.29 6.66 33.29
N HIS A 63 -0.05 6.47 34.60
CA HIS A 63 1.17 5.82 35.09
C HIS A 63 1.36 4.43 34.47
N ASP A 64 0.30 3.62 34.46
CA ASP A 64 0.34 2.26 33.94
C ASP A 64 0.49 2.26 32.41
N THR A 65 -0.10 3.24 31.71
CA THR A 65 0.12 3.41 30.26
C THR A 65 1.57 3.78 29.94
N TYR A 66 2.17 4.74 30.64
CA TYR A 66 3.59 5.11 30.44
C TYR A 66 4.52 3.94 30.73
N THR A 67 4.25 3.19 31.80
CA THR A 67 5.01 1.99 32.15
C THR A 67 4.96 0.97 31.01
N LYS A 68 3.75 0.65 30.54
CA LYS A 68 3.52 -0.32 29.46
C LYS A 68 4.14 0.12 28.14
N LEU A 69 3.99 1.40 27.78
CA LEU A 69 4.63 1.97 26.59
C LEU A 69 6.16 1.95 26.69
N GLY A 70 6.73 2.15 27.88
CA GLY A 70 8.16 2.01 28.13
C GLY A 70 8.68 0.59 27.90
N GLU A 71 7.92 -0.42 28.32
CA GLU A 71 8.22 -1.83 28.07
C GLU A 71 8.11 -2.18 26.58
N ILE A 72 7.03 -1.77 25.92
CA ILE A 72 6.84 -1.94 24.47
C ILE A 72 8.00 -1.30 23.71
N ARG A 73 8.29 -0.02 23.99
CA ARG A 73 9.40 0.69 23.33
C ARG A 73 10.74 0.05 23.59
N ARG A 74 10.96 -0.65 24.72
CA ARG A 74 12.20 -1.37 25.03
C ARG A 74 12.30 -2.70 24.29
N ASN A 75 11.20 -3.42 24.13
CA ASN A 75 11.19 -4.75 23.52
C ASN A 75 11.32 -4.71 21.99
N TYR A 76 10.88 -3.63 21.32
CA TYR A 76 10.87 -3.56 19.86
C TYR A 76 11.78 -2.46 19.28
N ALA A 77 12.89 -2.87 18.64
CA ALA A 77 13.88 -1.96 18.03
C ALA A 77 13.28 -1.06 16.96
N ALA A 78 12.29 -1.55 16.21
CA ALA A 78 11.50 -0.81 15.24
C ALA A 78 10.98 0.54 15.77
N LEU A 79 10.62 0.64 17.06
CA LEU A 79 10.13 1.89 17.65
C LEU A 79 11.24 2.91 17.93
N ARG A 80 12.49 2.47 18.08
CA ARG A 80 13.64 3.30 18.43
C ARG A 80 14.44 3.74 17.21
N THR A 81 14.76 2.79 16.34
CA THR A 81 15.66 2.98 15.18
C THR A 81 15.04 2.55 13.87
N GLY A 82 13.87 1.90 13.89
CA GLY A 82 13.18 1.48 12.67
C GLY A 82 12.60 2.65 11.88
N SER A 83 12.31 2.35 10.62
CA SER A 83 11.65 3.23 9.67
C SER A 83 10.23 3.59 10.11
N ILE A 84 9.65 4.61 9.48
CA ILE A 84 8.27 5.04 9.70
C ILE A 84 7.58 5.23 8.36
N THR A 85 6.32 4.83 8.26
CA THR A 85 5.45 5.16 7.12
C THR A 85 4.05 5.51 7.60
N THR A 86 3.42 6.51 6.99
CA THR A 86 2.02 6.86 7.28
C THR A 86 1.11 5.87 6.58
N LEU A 87 0.13 5.32 7.33
CA LEU A 87 -0.83 4.35 6.82
C LEU A 87 -2.20 4.97 6.57
N TYR A 88 -2.64 5.86 7.47
CA TYR A 88 -3.97 6.44 7.40
C TYR A 88 -4.00 7.84 8.00
N ARG A 89 -4.70 8.76 7.33
CA ARG A 89 -5.04 10.07 7.90
C ARG A 89 -6.47 10.42 7.52
N HIS A 90 -7.23 10.94 8.48
CA HIS A 90 -8.56 11.46 8.20
C HIS A 90 -8.90 12.66 9.08
N ASN A 91 -8.65 13.87 8.56
CA ASN A 91 -8.77 15.13 9.32
C ASN A 91 -10.16 15.32 9.96
N ALA A 92 -11.25 15.13 9.21
CA ALA A 92 -12.60 15.34 9.73
C ALA A 92 -13.01 14.35 10.83
N LYS A 93 -12.43 13.14 10.82
CA LYS A 93 -12.65 12.10 11.84
C LYS A 93 -11.62 12.17 12.97
N LYS A 94 -10.56 12.96 12.80
CA LYS A 94 -9.41 13.09 13.71
C LYS A 94 -8.69 11.75 13.96
N LEU A 95 -8.59 10.94 12.91
CA LEU A 95 -7.90 9.65 12.94
C LEU A 95 -6.52 9.76 12.29
N TYR A 96 -5.53 9.12 12.89
CA TYR A 96 -4.19 9.01 12.34
C TYR A 96 -3.60 7.62 12.63
N ALA A 97 -2.92 7.03 11.65
CA ALA A 97 -2.18 5.79 11.83
C ALA A 97 -0.88 5.76 11.02
N TYR A 98 0.13 5.14 11.57
CA TYR A 98 1.44 4.92 10.96
C TYR A 98 1.99 3.56 11.36
N ALA A 99 2.97 3.07 10.60
CA ALA A 99 3.75 1.90 10.98
C ALA A 99 5.17 2.29 11.34
N ARG A 100 5.75 1.55 12.28
CA ARG A 100 7.16 1.50 12.61
C ARG A 100 7.67 0.11 12.33
N PHE A 101 8.75 0.00 11.58
CA PHE A 101 9.25 -1.31 11.18
C PHE A 101 10.75 -1.34 11.00
N ASP A 102 11.33 -2.51 11.22
CA ASP A 102 12.70 -2.88 10.90
C ASP A 102 12.67 -4.28 10.24
N ASP A 103 13.83 -4.88 10.06
CA ASP A 103 13.96 -6.20 9.41
C ASP A 103 13.28 -7.34 10.19
N THR A 104 12.91 -7.11 11.46
CA THR A 104 12.38 -8.14 12.36
C THR A 104 10.92 -7.91 12.74
N HIS A 105 10.52 -6.66 12.97
CA HIS A 105 9.20 -6.32 13.53
C HIS A 105 8.50 -5.25 12.71
N ARG A 106 7.17 -5.38 12.61
CA ARG A 106 6.27 -4.34 12.08
C ARG A 106 5.24 -4.00 13.15
N ILE A 107 5.12 -2.72 13.45
CA ILE A 107 4.21 -2.22 14.49
C ILE A 107 3.34 -1.13 13.90
N VAL A 108 2.03 -1.36 13.88
CA VAL A 108 1.02 -0.38 13.46
C VAL A 108 0.54 0.38 14.68
N VAL A 109 0.61 1.71 14.64
CA VAL A 109 0.08 2.60 15.67
C VAL A 109 -1.09 3.35 15.08
N ALA A 110 -2.21 3.41 15.80
CA ALA A 110 -3.40 4.14 15.39
C ALA A 110 -3.96 4.94 16.57
N VAL A 111 -4.37 6.18 16.34
CA VAL A 111 -4.96 7.06 17.35
C VAL A 111 -6.25 7.71 16.86
N ASN A 112 -7.16 7.94 17.80
CA ASN A 112 -8.43 8.62 17.61
C ASN A 112 -8.50 9.86 18.49
N ASN A 113 -8.17 11.02 17.92
CA ASN A 113 -8.20 12.32 18.59
C ASN A 113 -9.60 12.96 18.58
N SER A 114 -10.65 12.14 18.58
CA SER A 114 -12.03 12.59 18.71
C SER A 114 -12.62 12.22 20.07
N ASP A 115 -13.69 12.90 20.44
CA ASP A 115 -14.44 12.70 21.67
C ASP A 115 -15.43 11.53 21.62
N ARG A 116 -15.40 10.74 20.55
CA ARG A 116 -16.31 9.60 20.31
C ARG A 116 -15.55 8.37 19.84
N SER A 117 -16.07 7.20 20.18
CA SER A 117 -15.56 5.93 19.65
C SER A 117 -15.77 5.85 18.14
N GLN A 118 -14.80 5.26 17.42
CA GLN A 118 -14.82 5.12 15.97
C GLN A 118 -14.35 3.74 15.53
N ILE A 119 -15.00 3.20 14.51
CA ILE A 119 -14.53 2.02 13.77
C ILE A 119 -13.73 2.50 12.57
N VAL A 120 -12.51 1.99 12.41
CA VAL A 120 -11.60 2.37 11.33
C VAL A 120 -10.96 1.13 10.71
N SER A 121 -10.94 1.08 9.38
CA SER A 121 -10.17 0.09 8.62
C SER A 121 -8.89 0.76 8.12
N ILE A 122 -7.75 0.27 8.61
CA ILE A 122 -6.43 0.84 8.36
C ILE A 122 -5.72 -0.04 7.32
N PRO A 123 -5.28 0.49 6.18
CA PRO A 123 -4.45 -0.26 5.26
C PRO A 123 -3.08 -0.52 5.90
N VAL A 124 -2.70 -1.79 5.99
CA VAL A 124 -1.43 -2.23 6.62
C VAL A 124 -0.43 -2.77 5.60
N TRP A 125 -0.87 -3.02 4.37
CA TRP A 125 0.00 -3.39 3.25
C TRP A 125 1.16 -2.40 3.00
N PRO A 126 1.05 -1.06 3.21
CA PRO A 126 2.21 -0.18 3.01
C PRO A 126 3.34 -0.40 4.03
N ALA A 127 3.07 -1.16 5.09
CA ALA A 127 4.08 -1.61 6.05
C ALA A 127 4.63 -3.01 5.70
N GLY A 128 4.33 -3.54 4.52
CA GLY A 128 4.65 -4.90 4.09
C GLY A 128 3.75 -5.98 4.72
N ILE A 129 2.69 -5.60 5.43
CA ILE A 129 1.74 -6.54 6.05
C ILE A 129 0.71 -6.96 4.99
N GLY A 130 1.08 -7.96 4.19
CA GLY A 130 0.27 -8.47 3.08
C GLY A 130 -0.90 -9.36 3.48
N ASN A 131 -1.66 -9.78 2.47
CA ASN A 131 -2.81 -10.68 2.62
C ASN A 131 -2.39 -12.11 2.99
N GLY A 132 -3.20 -12.75 3.84
CA GLY A 132 -2.98 -14.10 4.39
C GLY A 132 -3.60 -14.23 5.78
N SER A 133 -3.44 -15.37 6.45
CA SER A 133 -3.87 -15.57 7.86
C SER A 133 -3.02 -14.77 8.86
N ARG A 134 -2.67 -13.51 8.54
CA ARG A 134 -1.92 -12.61 9.42
C ARG A 134 -2.80 -12.12 10.55
N ARG A 135 -2.20 -12.07 11.74
CA ARG A 135 -2.82 -11.55 12.95
C ARG A 135 -1.92 -10.50 13.57
N LEU A 136 -2.50 -9.38 13.96
CA LEU A 136 -1.80 -8.34 14.70
C LEU A 136 -2.21 -8.40 16.18
N THR A 137 -1.25 -8.41 17.09
CA THR A 137 -1.49 -8.39 18.54
C THR A 137 -1.49 -6.96 19.06
N ASP A 138 -2.55 -6.53 19.74
CA ASP A 138 -2.55 -5.22 20.41
C ASP A 138 -1.75 -5.30 21.71
N LEU A 139 -0.58 -4.66 21.70
CA LEU A 139 0.34 -4.62 22.83
C LEU A 139 -0.20 -3.75 23.97
N LEU A 140 -1.08 -2.78 23.71
CA LEU A 140 -1.65 -1.89 24.73
C LEU A 140 -2.84 -2.53 25.45
N HIS A 141 -3.79 -3.10 24.72
CA HIS A 141 -5.04 -3.62 25.31
C HIS A 141 -5.12 -5.14 25.35
N GLY A 142 -4.21 -5.83 24.66
CA GLY A 142 -4.32 -7.26 24.42
C GLY A 142 -5.31 -7.59 23.30
N GLY A 143 -5.45 -8.88 23.00
CA GLY A 143 -6.27 -9.34 21.89
C GLY A 143 -5.53 -9.33 20.56
N THR A 144 -6.18 -9.89 19.53
CA THR A 144 -5.59 -10.04 18.20
C THR A 144 -6.61 -9.70 17.12
N TYR A 145 -6.13 -9.06 16.06
CA TYR A 145 -6.93 -8.61 14.92
C TYR A 145 -6.47 -9.33 13.66
N ALA A 146 -7.41 -9.84 12.88
CA ALA A 146 -7.10 -10.42 11.58
C ALA A 146 -6.84 -9.30 10.56
N VAL A 147 -5.92 -9.55 9.63
CA VAL A 147 -5.77 -8.74 8.43
C VAL A 147 -6.69 -9.33 7.37
N THR A 148 -7.56 -8.49 6.80
CA THR A 148 -8.48 -8.86 5.71
C THR A 148 -8.34 -7.83 4.61
N ASP A 149 -8.07 -8.31 3.38
CA ASP A 149 -7.90 -7.48 2.19
C ASP A 149 -6.88 -6.33 2.38
N GLY A 150 -5.76 -6.63 3.03
CA GLY A 150 -4.65 -5.71 3.27
C GLY A 150 -4.96 -4.65 4.32
N THR A 151 -6.07 -4.82 5.07
CA THR A 151 -6.51 -3.89 6.10
C THR A 151 -6.70 -4.58 7.45
N VAL A 152 -6.55 -3.80 8.52
CA VAL A 152 -6.97 -4.19 9.88
C VAL A 152 -8.10 -3.27 10.33
N THR A 153 -9.19 -3.84 10.82
CA THR A 153 -10.33 -3.06 11.34
C THR A 153 -10.29 -2.99 12.87
N LEU A 154 -10.30 -1.77 13.40
CA LEU A 154 -10.18 -1.47 14.83
C LEU A 154 -11.39 -0.69 15.32
N THR A 155 -11.75 -0.90 16.57
CA THR A 155 -12.63 0.01 17.32
C THR A 155 -11.77 0.81 18.30
N LEU A 156 -11.62 2.10 18.04
CA LEU A 156 -10.83 3.00 18.88
C LEU A 156 -11.75 3.87 19.73
N GLY A 157 -11.54 3.86 21.06
CA GLY A 157 -12.25 4.73 21.99
C GLY A 157 -11.99 6.23 21.73
N ALA A 158 -12.73 7.09 22.44
CA ALA A 158 -12.49 8.53 22.41
C ALA A 158 -11.14 8.88 23.05
N TYR A 159 -10.30 9.65 22.36
CA TYR A 159 -8.94 10.00 22.78
C TYR A 159 -8.11 8.76 23.17
N ASP A 160 -8.13 7.76 22.29
CA ASP A 160 -7.53 6.45 22.51
C ASP A 160 -6.64 6.04 21.33
N GLY A 161 -5.87 4.96 21.49
CA GLY A 161 -5.06 4.42 20.41
C GLY A 161 -4.64 2.97 20.63
N ALA A 162 -4.23 2.30 19.56
CA ALA A 162 -3.77 0.93 19.57
C ALA A 162 -2.31 0.84 19.08
N VAL A 163 -1.57 -0.16 19.57
CA VAL A 163 -0.20 -0.48 19.12
C VAL A 163 -0.16 -1.95 18.77
N LEU A 164 -0.24 -2.25 17.48
CA LEU A 164 -0.42 -3.60 16.96
C LEU A 164 0.88 -4.16 16.42
N LEU A 165 1.33 -5.29 16.96
CA LEU A 165 2.49 -6.03 16.47
C LEU A 165 2.07 -7.07 15.42
N ASP A 166 2.74 -7.11 14.27
CA ASP A 166 2.63 -8.23 13.33
C ASP A 166 3.25 -9.50 13.94
N ASN A 167 2.46 -10.56 14.08
CA ASN A 167 2.88 -11.81 14.71
C ASN A 167 3.81 -12.67 13.83
N VAL A 168 4.08 -12.25 12.59
CA VAL A 168 5.01 -12.95 11.70
C VAL A 168 6.44 -12.50 11.99
N THR A 169 7.26 -13.41 12.51
CA THR A 169 8.72 -13.26 12.62
C THR A 169 9.42 -13.82 11.38
N GLY A 170 10.22 -13.00 10.71
CA GLY A 170 10.97 -13.33 9.49
C GLY A 170 11.42 -12.06 8.80
N SER A 171 12.42 -12.12 7.91
CA SER A 171 12.97 -10.94 7.22
C SER A 171 11.87 -10.14 6.55
N VAL A 172 11.59 -8.99 7.15
CA VAL A 172 10.64 -8.00 6.68
C VAL A 172 11.40 -7.09 5.73
N LEU A 173 11.12 -7.17 4.44
CA LEU A 173 11.64 -6.17 3.52
C LEU A 173 10.92 -4.84 3.79
N PRO A 174 11.64 -3.72 3.85
CA PRO A 174 11.03 -2.40 3.94
C PRO A 174 10.18 -2.12 2.68
N PRO A 175 9.19 -1.22 2.74
CA PRO A 175 8.32 -0.84 1.63
C PRO A 175 9.04 -0.01 0.55
N TRP A 176 10.37 0.08 0.59
CA TRP A 176 11.16 0.61 -0.50
C TRP A 176 11.65 -0.57 -1.33
N ILE A 177 11.03 -0.81 -2.47
CA ILE A 177 11.76 -1.45 -3.57
C ILE A 177 12.65 -0.34 -4.13
N ASP A 178 13.75 -0.05 -3.43
CA ASP A 178 14.86 0.76 -3.96
C ASP A 178 15.96 -0.16 -4.50
N THR A 179 15.62 -1.44 -4.70
CA THR A 179 16.57 -2.53 -4.79
C THR A 179 16.49 -3.28 -6.12
N GLY A 180 15.73 -2.75 -7.06
CA GLY A 180 15.61 -3.28 -8.41
C GLY A 180 14.58 -4.39 -8.52
N VAL A 181 14.09 -4.54 -9.73
CA VAL A 181 13.21 -5.63 -10.13
C VAL A 181 13.69 -6.13 -11.48
N GLU A 182 13.66 -7.44 -11.66
CA GLU A 182 13.81 -8.04 -12.99
C GLU A 182 12.42 -8.37 -13.53
N VAL A 183 12.09 -7.83 -14.70
CA VAL A 183 10.82 -8.10 -15.38
C VAL A 183 11.11 -8.68 -16.76
N VAL A 184 10.63 -9.89 -17.00
CA VAL A 184 10.84 -10.63 -18.25
C VAL A 184 9.50 -10.90 -18.91
N VAL A 185 9.36 -10.56 -20.18
CA VAL A 185 8.22 -10.98 -21.01
C VAL A 185 8.72 -12.06 -21.96
N SER A 186 8.21 -13.29 -21.83
CA SER A 186 8.71 -14.45 -22.59
C SER A 186 8.66 -14.24 -24.10
N ASP A 187 7.58 -13.62 -24.59
CA ASP A 187 7.49 -13.08 -25.96
C ASP A 187 6.90 -11.66 -25.91
N PRO A 188 7.69 -10.60 -26.12
CA PRO A 188 7.20 -9.22 -26.08
C PRO A 188 6.37 -8.86 -27.31
N SER A 189 6.25 -9.75 -28.31
CA SER A 189 5.42 -9.51 -29.48
C SER A 189 4.69 -10.77 -29.98
N ILE A 190 3.38 -10.83 -29.75
CA ILE A 190 2.53 -11.97 -30.12
C ILE A 190 1.44 -11.54 -31.12
N PRO A 191 0.87 -12.46 -31.93
CA PRO A 191 -0.21 -12.11 -32.86
C PRO A 191 -1.52 -11.80 -32.12
N ALA A 192 -2.23 -10.76 -32.57
CA ALA A 192 -3.52 -10.32 -32.03
C ALA A 192 -4.68 -11.20 -32.54
N ASN A 193 -4.64 -12.50 -32.25
CA ASN A 193 -5.62 -13.47 -32.75
C ASN A 193 -6.64 -13.89 -31.68
N GLY A 194 -6.73 -13.14 -30.59
CA GLY A 194 -7.61 -13.45 -29.46
C GLY A 194 -7.23 -14.73 -28.70
N ARG A 195 -6.13 -15.43 -29.00
CA ARG A 195 -5.78 -16.73 -28.39
C ARG A 195 -4.32 -16.85 -27.97
N ALA A 196 -3.40 -16.18 -28.66
CA ALA A 196 -1.99 -16.17 -28.31
C ALA A 196 -1.80 -15.65 -26.89
N THR A 197 -0.81 -16.19 -26.20
CA THR A 197 -0.47 -15.78 -24.84
C THR A 197 1.01 -15.59 -24.70
N THR A 198 1.42 -14.62 -23.89
CA THR A 198 2.78 -14.46 -23.39
C THR A 198 2.78 -14.55 -21.87
N GLN A 199 3.93 -14.79 -21.26
CA GLN A 199 4.08 -14.83 -19.80
C GLN A 199 4.95 -13.65 -19.37
N ILE A 200 4.51 -12.99 -18.30
CA ILE A 200 5.23 -11.91 -17.64
C ILE A 200 5.76 -12.50 -16.34
N GLU A 201 7.07 -12.49 -16.18
CA GLU A 201 7.76 -12.89 -14.96
C GLU A 201 8.33 -11.65 -14.27
N VAL A 202 8.21 -11.64 -12.94
CA VAL A 202 8.65 -10.55 -12.07
C VAL A 202 9.46 -11.16 -10.94
N THR A 203 10.70 -10.72 -10.79
CA THR A 203 11.61 -11.13 -9.73
C THR A 203 12.05 -9.88 -8.96
N PRO A 204 11.43 -9.58 -7.82
CA PRO A 204 11.87 -8.50 -6.95
C PRO A 204 13.27 -8.81 -6.39
N LEU A 205 14.18 -7.83 -6.39
CA LEU A 205 15.58 -8.00 -6.00
C LEU A 205 15.94 -7.23 -4.71
N ASP A 206 16.97 -7.70 -4.00
CA ASP A 206 17.64 -7.00 -2.90
C ASP A 206 18.69 -5.98 -3.43
N PRO A 207 19.25 -5.08 -2.59
CA PRO A 207 20.20 -4.08 -3.08
C PRO A 207 21.51 -4.67 -3.66
N ALA A 208 21.75 -5.96 -3.44
CA ALA A 208 22.88 -6.70 -3.99
C ALA A 208 22.54 -7.46 -5.29
N GLY A 209 21.30 -7.31 -5.79
CA GLY A 209 20.83 -7.92 -7.04
C GLY A 209 20.33 -9.37 -6.90
N ASN A 210 20.10 -9.87 -5.69
CA ASN A 210 19.59 -11.23 -5.47
C ASN A 210 18.06 -11.25 -5.34
N PRO A 211 17.36 -12.32 -5.75
CA PRO A 211 15.92 -12.45 -5.55
C PRO A 211 15.49 -12.36 -4.08
N LEU A 212 14.41 -11.64 -3.80
CA LEU A 212 13.84 -11.42 -2.46
C LEU A 212 13.21 -12.68 -1.81
N GLY A 213 13.22 -13.82 -2.49
CA GLY A 213 12.65 -15.08 -2.02
C GLY A 213 11.12 -15.10 -1.98
N SER A 214 10.57 -16.23 -1.54
CA SER A 214 9.13 -16.52 -1.59
C SER A 214 8.26 -15.65 -0.70
N GLY A 215 6.96 -15.58 -1.03
CA GLY A 215 5.92 -14.96 -0.19
C GLY A 215 5.70 -13.46 -0.39
N GLN A 216 6.16 -12.90 -1.51
CA GLN A 216 5.81 -11.54 -1.94
C GLN A 216 4.40 -11.50 -2.52
N ASP A 217 3.69 -10.40 -2.29
CA ASP A 217 2.38 -10.15 -2.90
C ASP A 217 2.58 -9.42 -4.23
N VAL A 218 2.39 -10.12 -5.35
CA VAL A 218 2.60 -9.56 -6.69
C VAL A 218 1.27 -9.46 -7.42
N TYR A 219 1.01 -8.27 -7.95
CA TYR A 219 -0.20 -7.94 -8.69
C TYR A 219 0.15 -7.24 -10.01
N MET A 220 -0.66 -7.48 -11.05
CA MET A 220 -0.45 -6.89 -12.37
C MET A 220 -1.78 -6.40 -12.96
N GLU A 221 -1.72 -5.30 -13.71
CA GLU A 221 -2.79 -4.81 -14.56
C GLU A 221 -2.25 -4.58 -15.97
N ALA A 222 -3.07 -4.85 -16.99
CA ALA A 222 -2.70 -4.58 -18.38
C ALA A 222 -3.66 -3.57 -18.99
N THR A 223 -3.13 -2.53 -19.65
CA THR A 223 -3.94 -1.55 -20.38
C THR A 223 -4.57 -2.13 -21.64
N TYR A 224 -3.98 -3.20 -22.19
CA TYR A 224 -4.48 -3.91 -23.36
C TYR A 224 -4.07 -5.38 -23.35
N GLY A 225 -4.91 -6.25 -23.92
CA GLY A 225 -4.86 -7.69 -23.66
C GLY A 225 -5.54 -8.05 -22.33
N ARG A 226 -5.61 -9.34 -22.01
CA ARG A 226 -6.29 -9.84 -20.80
C ARG A 226 -5.36 -10.71 -19.98
N LEU A 227 -5.06 -10.31 -18.75
CA LEU A 227 -4.36 -11.16 -17.79
C LEU A 227 -5.23 -12.36 -17.44
N LEU A 228 -4.61 -13.54 -17.45
CA LEU A 228 -5.23 -14.82 -17.16
C LEU A 228 -4.76 -15.31 -15.80
N ASP A 229 -5.66 -16.00 -15.11
CA ASP A 229 -5.42 -16.61 -13.80
C ASP A 229 -4.92 -15.60 -12.75
N SER A 230 -4.62 -16.07 -11.54
CA SER A 230 -3.88 -15.26 -10.56
C SER A 230 -2.38 -15.34 -10.84
N VAL A 231 -1.62 -14.36 -10.35
CA VAL A 231 -0.16 -14.45 -10.32
C VAL A 231 0.23 -15.70 -9.51
N THR A 232 1.18 -16.48 -10.03
CA THR A 232 1.71 -17.67 -9.36
C THR A 232 3.21 -17.57 -9.18
N GLU A 233 3.71 -18.01 -8.03
CA GLU A 233 5.13 -18.15 -7.80
C GLU A 233 5.66 -19.41 -8.54
N THR A 234 6.55 -19.21 -9.51
CA THR A 234 7.10 -20.30 -10.37
C THR A 234 8.44 -20.82 -9.86
N ALA A 235 9.18 -19.98 -9.13
CA ALA A 235 10.40 -20.32 -8.40
C ALA A 235 10.51 -19.41 -7.17
N PRO A 236 11.34 -19.74 -6.16
CA PRO A 236 11.47 -18.92 -4.96
C PRO A 236 11.80 -17.45 -5.28
N GLY A 237 10.82 -16.55 -5.08
CA GLY A 237 10.95 -15.12 -5.37
C GLY A 237 10.69 -14.69 -6.82
N THR A 238 10.26 -15.60 -7.70
CA THR A 238 9.87 -15.31 -9.08
C THR A 238 8.40 -15.58 -9.29
N TYR A 239 7.69 -14.57 -9.79
CA TYR A 239 6.24 -14.54 -9.91
C TYR A 239 5.84 -14.39 -11.38
N ALA A 240 4.88 -15.18 -11.83
CA ALA A 240 4.47 -15.19 -13.23
C ALA A 240 2.97 -15.00 -13.39
N GLN A 241 2.58 -14.32 -14.46
CA GLN A 241 1.20 -14.29 -14.94
C GLN A 241 1.13 -14.32 -16.47
N ARG A 242 0.10 -14.98 -17.00
CA ARG A 242 -0.11 -15.05 -18.45
C ARG A 242 -0.95 -13.88 -18.93
N LEU A 243 -0.56 -13.27 -20.05
CA LEU A 243 -1.32 -12.26 -20.77
C LEU A 243 -1.80 -12.83 -22.09
N ARG A 244 -3.11 -12.79 -22.33
CA ARG A 244 -3.75 -13.20 -23.58
C ARG A 244 -3.93 -12.03 -24.53
N ALA A 245 -3.60 -12.26 -25.79
CA ALA A 245 -3.76 -11.28 -26.86
C ALA A 245 -5.23 -10.95 -27.12
N PRO A 246 -5.55 -9.68 -27.47
CA PRO A 246 -6.84 -9.29 -28.03
C PRO A 246 -6.97 -9.73 -29.50
N GLU A 247 -8.11 -9.42 -30.13
CA GLU A 247 -8.38 -9.72 -31.55
C GLU A 247 -7.86 -8.65 -32.53
N ALA A 248 -7.46 -7.48 -32.03
CA ALA A 248 -6.97 -6.37 -32.85
C ALA A 248 -5.54 -5.99 -32.45
N GLY A 249 -4.76 -5.53 -33.43
CA GLY A 249 -3.38 -5.09 -33.20
C GLY A 249 -3.30 -3.89 -32.25
N GLY A 250 -2.20 -3.77 -31.51
CA GLY A 250 -1.98 -2.68 -30.56
C GLY A 250 -0.83 -2.92 -29.59
N LYS A 251 -0.74 -2.11 -28.54
CA LYS A 251 0.26 -2.26 -27.47
C LYS A 251 -0.43 -2.32 -26.11
N GLY A 252 -0.06 -3.29 -25.29
CA GLY A 252 -0.44 -3.37 -23.89
C GLY A 252 0.73 -2.97 -23.01
N ILE A 253 0.47 -2.08 -22.05
CA ILE A 253 1.41 -1.73 -20.99
C ILE A 253 0.95 -2.51 -19.76
N VAL A 254 1.89 -3.20 -19.10
CA VAL A 254 1.59 -3.89 -17.85
C VAL A 254 2.12 -3.03 -16.70
N THR A 255 1.23 -2.65 -15.79
CA THR A 255 1.62 -2.05 -14.51
C THR A 255 1.74 -3.15 -13.47
N ILE A 256 2.81 -3.13 -12.68
CA ILE A 256 3.13 -4.16 -11.72
C ILE A 256 3.20 -3.54 -10.32
N TRP A 257 2.68 -4.27 -9.34
CA TRP A 257 2.83 -3.94 -7.92
C TRP A 257 3.45 -5.12 -7.19
N VAL A 258 4.36 -4.80 -6.26
CA VAL A 258 4.98 -5.79 -5.38
C VAL A 258 4.84 -5.28 -3.95
N ASN A 259 4.17 -6.06 -3.09
CA ASN A 259 3.79 -5.68 -1.73
C ASN A 259 3.06 -4.33 -1.67
N GLY A 260 2.25 -4.06 -2.69
CA GLY A 260 1.47 -2.83 -2.85
C GLY A 260 2.24 -1.60 -3.34
N VAL A 261 3.54 -1.70 -3.55
CA VAL A 261 4.35 -0.65 -4.19
C VAL A 261 4.25 -0.79 -5.70
N LYS A 262 3.82 0.26 -6.40
CA LYS A 262 3.85 0.30 -7.87
C LYS A 262 5.31 0.35 -8.33
N LEU A 263 5.69 -0.51 -9.27
CA LEU A 263 6.99 -0.50 -9.90
C LEU A 263 7.06 0.60 -10.99
N ASP A 264 8.24 1.16 -11.19
CA ASP A 264 8.49 2.12 -12.27
C ASP A 264 8.62 1.43 -13.64
N GLU A 265 8.92 0.13 -13.62
CA GLU A 265 9.00 -0.74 -14.79
C GLU A 265 7.61 -0.99 -15.39
N GLU A 266 7.43 -0.53 -16.63
CA GLU A 266 6.18 -0.69 -17.40
C GLU A 266 6.44 -1.50 -18.67
N PRO A 267 6.59 -2.85 -18.59
CA PRO A 267 6.86 -3.66 -19.76
C PRO A 267 5.72 -3.54 -20.79
N VAL A 268 6.13 -3.48 -22.06
CA VAL A 268 5.23 -3.30 -23.20
C VAL A 268 5.15 -4.58 -24.02
N VAL A 269 3.93 -5.07 -24.26
CA VAL A 269 3.65 -6.19 -25.15
C VAL A 269 3.02 -5.67 -26.44
N THR A 270 3.61 -6.00 -27.58
CA THR A 270 3.10 -5.60 -28.90
C THR A 270 2.24 -6.71 -29.51
N PHE A 271 0.96 -6.45 -29.70
CA PHE A 271 0.04 -7.35 -30.39
C PHE A 271 0.04 -7.03 -31.88
N ARG A 272 0.61 -7.93 -32.70
CA ARG A 272 0.71 -7.74 -34.15
C ARG A 272 -0.63 -8.02 -34.81
N ASP A 273 -1.07 -7.14 -35.69
CA ASP A 273 -2.30 -7.35 -36.46
C ASP A 273 -2.18 -8.65 -37.28
N PRO A 274 -3.16 -9.58 -37.22
CA PRO A 274 -3.16 -10.78 -38.03
C PRO A 274 -3.15 -10.51 -39.54
N LEU A 275 -3.58 -9.31 -39.97
CA LEU A 275 -3.72 -8.91 -41.36
C LEU A 275 -2.58 -8.01 -41.87
N ASP A 276 -1.67 -7.56 -40.99
CA ASP A 276 -0.49 -6.78 -41.37
C ASP A 276 0.79 -7.61 -41.17
N PRO A 277 1.34 -8.23 -42.23
CA PRO A 277 2.54 -9.06 -42.14
C PRO A 277 3.83 -8.25 -41.88
N GLY A 278 3.74 -6.94 -41.66
CA GLY A 278 4.88 -6.05 -41.47
C GLY A 278 5.55 -5.68 -42.79
N PRO A 279 6.51 -4.74 -42.76
CA PRO A 279 7.15 -4.19 -43.95
C PRO A 279 8.14 -5.20 -44.54
N GLY A 280 7.64 -6.20 -45.27
CA GLY A 280 8.50 -7.23 -45.86
C GLY A 280 7.87 -8.09 -46.96
N CYS A 281 6.55 -8.22 -47.03
CA CYS A 281 5.91 -9.03 -48.08
C CYS A 281 5.23 -8.14 -49.12
N GLY A 282 6.04 -7.58 -50.03
CA GLY A 282 5.56 -7.06 -51.31
C GLY A 282 5.09 -8.21 -52.19
N VAL A 283 3.81 -8.57 -52.09
CA VAL A 283 3.17 -9.44 -53.08
C VAL A 283 2.86 -8.56 -54.30
N VAL A 284 3.73 -8.62 -55.30
CA VAL A 284 3.45 -8.05 -56.63
C VAL A 284 2.28 -8.86 -57.22
N PRO A 285 1.13 -8.26 -57.56
CA PRO A 285 0.05 -9.02 -58.16
C PRO A 285 0.43 -9.40 -59.60
N ALA A 286 0.35 -10.68 -59.92
CA ALA A 286 0.54 -11.18 -61.28
C ALA A 286 -0.57 -10.64 -62.21
N PRO A 287 -0.28 -10.36 -63.50
CA PRO A 287 -1.27 -9.81 -64.42
C PRO A 287 -2.27 -10.90 -64.84
N PHE A 288 -3.57 -10.66 -64.60
CA PHE A 288 -4.64 -11.46 -65.19
C PHE A 288 -4.80 -11.12 -66.68
N PRO A 289 -5.07 -12.10 -67.56
CA PRO A 289 -5.28 -11.83 -68.98
C PRO A 289 -6.69 -11.28 -69.21
N LEU A 290 -6.80 -10.19 -69.97
CA LEU A 290 -8.07 -9.72 -70.52
C LEU A 290 -8.53 -10.67 -71.63
N SER A 291 -9.76 -11.18 -71.51
CA SER A 291 -10.55 -11.59 -72.67
C SER A 291 -11.99 -11.08 -72.56
N LEU A 292 -12.50 -10.65 -73.72
CA LEU A 292 -13.63 -9.79 -74.04
C LEU A 292 -15.05 -10.30 -73.71
N LEU A 293 -15.98 -9.33 -73.87
CA LEU A 293 -17.44 -9.36 -74.07
C LEU A 293 -18.27 -9.28 -72.78
N GLY A 294 -19.22 -8.36 -72.58
CA GLY A 294 -19.81 -7.31 -73.43
C GLY A 294 -21.21 -6.99 -72.91
N ILE A 295 -21.66 -5.73 -73.06
CA ILE A 295 -23.07 -5.25 -73.03
C ILE A 295 -23.73 -5.27 -71.62
N GLY A 296 -24.38 -4.22 -71.07
CA GLY A 296 -24.76 -2.88 -71.49
C GLY A 296 -25.77 -2.28 -70.48
N VAL A 297 -26.03 -0.96 -70.58
CA VAL A 297 -27.24 -0.21 -70.13
C VAL A 297 -27.36 0.07 -68.61
N ILE A 298 -27.01 1.28 -68.11
CA ILE A 298 -27.78 2.56 -67.96
C ILE A 298 -28.89 2.55 -66.89
N LEU A 299 -28.76 3.46 -65.90
CA LEU A 299 -29.79 4.33 -65.25
C LEU A 299 -29.12 5.02 -64.04
N PHE A 300 -28.73 6.31 -63.99
CA PHE A 300 -29.39 7.63 -64.11
C PHE A 300 -30.20 8.11 -62.87
N LEU A 301 -29.94 9.37 -62.50
CA LEU A 301 -30.56 10.35 -61.57
C LEU A 301 -30.10 10.41 -60.10
N TRP A 302 -29.52 11.49 -59.54
CA TRP A 302 -29.77 12.97 -59.49
C TRP A 302 -30.95 13.43 -58.60
N TRP A 303 -30.66 14.08 -57.46
CA TRP A 303 -31.16 15.38 -56.92
C TRP A 303 -30.73 15.53 -55.43
N ILE A 304 -29.97 16.56 -54.99
CA ILE A 304 -30.33 17.97 -54.63
C ILE A 304 -31.04 18.03 -53.24
N VAL A 305 -30.79 18.90 -52.24
CA VAL A 305 -29.93 20.07 -51.90
C VAL A 305 -30.21 20.41 -50.39
N PRO A 306 -29.46 21.32 -49.72
CA PRO A 306 -29.30 21.46 -48.26
C PRO A 306 -29.99 22.73 -47.64
N ILE A 307 -29.41 23.31 -46.55
CA ILE A 307 -29.55 24.69 -45.96
C ILE A 307 -30.30 24.69 -44.59
N LEU A 308 -29.85 25.24 -43.44
CA LEU A 308 -29.42 26.61 -42.99
C LEU A 308 -28.54 26.52 -41.71
N ARG A 309 -27.37 27.17 -41.57
CA ARG A 309 -27.04 28.58 -41.23
C ARG A 309 -27.68 29.17 -39.95
N ARG A 310 -26.90 29.28 -38.87
CA ARG A 310 -26.37 30.55 -38.30
C ARG A 310 -25.17 30.26 -37.41
#